data_AF-D8G0L9-F1
#
_entry.id   AF-D8G0L9-F1
#
_cell.length_a   1.000
_cell.length_b   1.000
_cell.length_c   1.000
_cell.angle_alpha   90.00
_cell.angle_beta   90.00
_cell.angle_gamma   90.00
#
_symmetry.space_group_name_H-M   'P 1'
#
loop_
_entity.id
_entity.type
_entity.pdbx_description
1 polymer ?
#
loop_
_entity_poly.entity_id
_entity_poly.type
_entity_poly.pdbx_seq_one_letter_code
_entity_poly.pdbx_strand_id
1 'polypeptide(L)'
;MANYRDIHKQIATITRKLISVGLSVRQKEPEIYEEDEIYADIIAKNILPVPIRFDYDPDNHIDIDHPKCHLTLGQFKNCRIPVCSPVTPNAFISFILRNFYNTAFTKFTDQFDFSSVLFDETITTAEKKLLHFAIY
;
A
#
# COMPACT_ATOMS: atom_id res chain seq x y z
N MET A 1 -9.23 -0.14 17.85
CA MET A 1 -9.77 -0.76 16.62
C MET A 1 -10.12 0.33 15.64
N ALA A 2 -9.63 0.25 14.40
CA ALA A 2 -10.03 1.15 13.33
C ALA A 2 -11.49 0.87 12.88
N ASN A 3 -12.30 1.91 12.68
CA ASN A 3 -13.68 1.81 12.19
C ASN A 3 -13.72 2.14 10.68
N TYR A 4 -14.60 1.47 9.92
CA TYR A 4 -14.80 1.71 8.48
C TYR A 4 -15.09 3.17 8.12
N ARG A 5 -15.82 3.92 8.98
CA ARG A 5 -16.05 5.36 8.77
C ARG A 5 -14.77 6.20 8.81
N ASP A 6 -13.76 5.75 9.55
CA ASP A 6 -12.48 6.44 9.66
C ASP A 6 -11.60 6.20 8.42
N ILE A 7 -11.79 5.07 7.72
CA ILE A 7 -11.03 4.72 6.51
C ILE A 7 -11.26 5.75 5.40
N HIS A 8 -12.52 6.07 5.07
CA HIS A 8 -12.83 7.03 4.01
C HIS A 8 -12.29 8.43 4.32
N LYS A 9 -12.36 8.85 5.58
CA LYS A 9 -11.81 10.13 6.04
C LYS A 9 -10.29 10.14 5.94
N GLN A 10 -9.62 9.04 6.29
CA GLN A 10 -8.18 8.88 6.13
C GLN A 10 -7.79 8.94 4.66
N ILE A 11 -8.44 8.18 3.78
CA ILE A 11 -8.19 8.20 2.33
C ILE A 11 -8.29 9.63 1.79
N ALA A 12 -9.37 10.34 2.10
CA ALA A 12 -9.55 11.72 1.65
C ALA A 12 -8.45 12.66 2.18
N THR A 13 -8.04 12.49 3.43
CA THR A 13 -6.99 13.31 4.06
C THR A 13 -5.63 13.05 3.44
N ILE A 14 -5.24 11.78 3.29
CA ILE A 14 -3.97 11.39 2.68
C ILE A 14 -3.93 11.84 1.22
N THR A 15 -5.02 11.63 0.47
CA THR A 15 -5.11 12.04 -0.94
C THR A 15 -4.88 13.55 -1.08
N ARG A 16 -5.57 14.37 -0.28
CA ARG A 16 -5.33 15.82 -0.26
C ARG A 16 -3.90 16.17 0.07
N LYS A 17 -3.29 15.46 1.03
CA LYS A 17 -1.90 15.71 1.41
C LYS A 17 -0.93 15.36 0.29
N LEU A 18 -1.07 14.19 -0.33
CA LEU A 18 -0.30 13.77 -1.51
C LEU A 18 -0.41 14.78 -2.66
N ILE A 19 -1.62 15.28 -2.94
CA ILE A 19 -1.84 16.35 -3.92
C ILE A 19 -1.06 17.61 -3.53
N SER A 20 -1.17 18.05 -2.28
CA SER A 20 -0.52 19.29 -1.82
C SER A 20 1.01 19.26 -1.90
N VAL A 21 1.62 18.08 -1.86
CA VAL A 21 3.09 17.90 -1.95
C VAL A 21 3.56 17.45 -3.34
N GLY A 22 2.67 17.46 -4.34
CA GLY A 22 3.02 17.12 -5.72
C GLY A 22 3.25 15.62 -5.98
N LEU A 23 2.80 14.73 -5.08
CA LEU A 23 2.93 13.27 -5.24
C LEU A 23 1.75 12.63 -5.98
N SER A 24 0.72 13.40 -6.31
CA SER A 24 -0.39 12.95 -7.14
C SER A 24 -0.30 13.59 -8.54
N VAL A 25 0.78 13.36 -9.26
CA VAL A 25 0.85 13.83 -10.66
C VAL A 25 0.05 12.85 -11.51
N ARG A 26 -0.88 13.40 -12.30
CA ARG A 26 -1.63 12.63 -13.32
C ARG A 26 -0.60 11.95 -14.22
N GLN A 27 -0.75 10.65 -14.47
CA GLN A 27 0.03 9.83 -15.43
C GLN A 27 0.00 10.34 -16.90
N LYS A 28 -0.45 11.58 -17.15
CA LYS A 28 -0.69 12.13 -18.48
C LYS A 28 0.55 12.80 -19.09
N GLU A 29 1.59 13.08 -18.32
CA GLU A 29 2.78 13.82 -18.81
C GLU A 29 4.06 13.12 -18.32
N PRO A 30 4.54 12.08 -19.05
CA PRO A 30 5.72 11.29 -18.67
C PRO A 30 7.00 12.13 -18.51
N GLU A 31 7.10 13.18 -19.32
CA GLU A 31 8.25 14.09 -19.41
C GLU A 31 8.49 14.84 -18.09
N ILE A 32 7.45 15.12 -17.31
CA ILE A 32 7.56 15.76 -15.99
C ILE A 32 8.33 14.88 -15.02
N TYR A 33 8.17 13.56 -15.12
CA TYR A 33 8.85 12.65 -14.20
C TYR A 33 10.36 12.62 -14.47
N GLU A 34 10.79 12.66 -15.75
CA GLU A 34 12.21 12.54 -16.12
C GLU A 34 13.09 13.67 -15.54
N GLU A 35 12.50 14.84 -15.29
CA GLU A 35 13.19 16.01 -14.72
C GLU A 35 12.99 16.16 -13.20
N ASP A 36 12.10 15.37 -12.58
CA ASP A 36 11.77 15.48 -11.15
C ASP A 36 12.57 14.47 -10.30
N GLU A 37 13.41 15.03 -9.41
CA GLU A 37 14.24 14.30 -8.46
C GLU A 37 13.46 13.28 -7.62
N ILE A 38 12.17 13.53 -7.35
CA ILE A 38 11.31 12.63 -6.57
C ILE A 38 11.09 11.29 -7.26
N TYR A 39 11.06 11.28 -8.59
CA TYR A 39 10.67 10.13 -9.39
C TYR A 39 11.86 9.47 -10.10
N ALA A 40 13.05 10.09 -10.05
CA ALA A 40 14.28 9.60 -10.69
C ALA A 40 14.57 8.11 -10.39
N ASP A 41 14.29 7.66 -9.17
CA ASP A 41 14.49 6.27 -8.73
C ASP A 41 13.53 5.25 -9.37
N ILE A 42 12.41 5.71 -9.96
CA ILE A 42 11.30 4.86 -10.43
C ILE A 42 11.14 4.90 -11.96
N ILE A 43 11.66 5.92 -12.64
CA ILE A 43 11.49 6.11 -14.11
C ILE A 43 12.63 5.46 -14.91
N ALA A 44 13.66 4.91 -14.26
CA ALA A 44 14.74 4.25 -14.99
C ALA A 44 14.15 3.23 -15.98
N LYS A 45 14.54 3.30 -17.25
CA LYS A 45 13.88 2.61 -18.39
C LYS A 45 13.81 1.08 -18.26
N ASN A 46 14.52 0.51 -17.30
CA ASN A 46 14.56 -0.90 -16.96
C ASN A 46 13.65 -1.29 -15.78
N ILE A 47 12.90 -0.36 -15.18
CA ILE A 47 12.00 -0.62 -14.07
C ILE A 47 10.65 -1.10 -14.61
N LEU A 48 10.30 -2.34 -14.29
CA LEU A 48 8.99 -2.91 -14.58
C LEU A 48 7.99 -2.45 -13.52
N PRO A 49 6.95 -1.66 -13.87
CA PRO A 49 5.92 -1.30 -12.91
C PRO A 49 5.08 -2.53 -12.55
N VAL A 50 5.08 -2.89 -11.26
CA VAL A 50 4.28 -3.99 -10.73
C VAL A 50 3.20 -3.42 -9.81
N PRO A 51 1.91 -3.54 -10.17
CA PRO A 51 0.81 -3.20 -9.27
C PRO A 51 0.94 -3.94 -7.93
N ILE A 52 0.81 -3.23 -6.83
CA ILE A 52 0.76 -3.80 -5.47
C ILE A 52 -0.62 -3.52 -4.91
N ARG A 53 -1.31 -4.56 -4.44
CA ARG A 53 -2.64 -4.45 -3.84
C ARG A 53 -2.75 -5.29 -2.58
N PHE A 54 -3.33 -4.73 -1.53
CA PHE A 54 -3.77 -5.46 -0.36
C PHE A 54 -5.29 -5.56 -0.41
N ASP A 55 -5.78 -6.78 -0.41
CA ASP A 55 -7.19 -7.14 -0.56
C ASP A 55 -7.73 -7.63 0.79
N TYR A 56 -8.95 -7.20 1.15
CA TYR A 56 -9.70 -7.71 2.30
C TYR A 56 -11.07 -8.23 1.82
N ASP A 57 -11.23 -9.55 1.85
CA ASP A 57 -12.43 -10.25 1.35
C ASP A 57 -12.78 -11.43 2.27
N PRO A 58 -13.32 -11.17 3.47
CA PRO A 58 -13.64 -12.22 4.43
C PRO A 58 -14.83 -13.09 3.99
N ASP A 59 -15.71 -12.57 3.13
CA ASP A 59 -16.93 -13.26 2.70
C ASP A 59 -16.63 -14.41 1.73
N ASN A 60 -15.54 -14.30 0.96
CA ASN A 60 -15.09 -15.34 0.03
C ASN A 60 -13.90 -16.16 0.56
N HIS A 61 -13.68 -16.16 1.87
CA HIS A 61 -12.54 -16.83 2.48
C HIS A 61 -12.56 -18.35 2.29
N ILE A 62 -11.43 -18.87 1.81
CA ILE A 62 -11.10 -20.30 1.76
C ILE A 62 -9.70 -20.41 2.34
N ASP A 63 -9.54 -21.15 3.44
CA ASP A 63 -8.25 -21.25 4.13
C ASP A 63 -7.13 -21.61 3.14
N ILE A 64 -6.01 -20.89 3.18
CA ILE A 64 -4.87 -20.97 2.24
C ILE A 64 -5.17 -20.51 0.80
N ASP A 65 -6.28 -20.92 0.18
CA ASP A 65 -6.58 -20.62 -1.24
C ASP A 65 -7.07 -19.18 -1.47
N HIS A 66 -7.82 -18.65 -0.51
CA HIS A 66 -8.31 -17.28 -0.49
C HIS A 66 -8.26 -16.72 0.93
N PRO A 67 -7.08 -16.23 1.38
CA PRO A 67 -6.95 -15.62 2.68
C PRO A 67 -7.84 -14.38 2.81
N LYS A 68 -8.40 -14.18 4.01
CA LYS A 68 -9.26 -13.01 4.31
C LYS A 68 -8.56 -11.70 3.96
N CYS A 69 -7.26 -11.62 4.26
CA CYS A 69 -6.38 -10.56 3.82
C CYS A 69 -5.27 -11.15 2.97
N HIS A 70 -5.08 -10.64 1.75
CA HIS A 70 -3.98 -11.09 0.89
C HIS A 70 -3.33 -9.96 0.11
N LEU A 71 -2.04 -10.13 -0.17
CA LEU A 71 -1.23 -9.29 -1.04
C LEU A 71 -1.24 -9.88 -2.45
N THR A 72 -1.61 -9.05 -3.41
CA THR A 72 -1.51 -9.31 -4.84
C THR A 72 -0.38 -8.47 -5.43
N LEU A 73 0.56 -9.11 -6.12
CA LEU A 73 1.60 -8.47 -6.92
C LEU A 73 1.29 -8.70 -8.40
N GLY A 74 1.21 -7.63 -9.18
CA GLY A 74 0.80 -7.69 -10.58
C GLY A 74 -0.70 -7.90 -10.76
N GLN A 75 -1.08 -8.43 -11.93
CA GLN A 75 -2.48 -8.75 -12.27
C GLN A 75 -2.70 -10.27 -12.36
N PHE A 76 -1.93 -11.05 -11.60
CA PHE A 76 -2.03 -12.50 -11.60
C PHE A 76 -3.21 -12.95 -10.73
N LYS A 77 -4.17 -13.66 -11.33
CA LYS A 77 -5.41 -14.11 -10.67
C LYS A 77 -5.19 -14.92 -9.38
N ASN A 78 -4.10 -15.68 -9.31
CA ASN A 78 -3.82 -16.60 -8.20
C ASN A 78 -2.72 -16.07 -7.27
N CYS A 79 -2.25 -14.82 -7.44
CA CYS A 79 -1.29 -14.23 -6.52
C CYS A 79 -2.02 -13.76 -5.26
N ARG A 80 -2.09 -14.65 -4.26
CA ARG A 80 -2.75 -14.42 -2.98
C ARG A 80 -1.81 -14.76 -1.85
N ILE A 81 -0.87 -13.87 -1.58
CA ILE A 81 0.08 -14.05 -0.48
C ILE A 81 -0.66 -13.67 0.82
N PRO A 82 -0.79 -14.55 1.83
CA PRO A 82 -1.54 -14.23 3.05
C PRO A 82 -0.97 -13.01 3.77
N VAL A 83 -1.84 -12.24 4.41
CA VAL A 83 -1.50 -11.06 5.22
C VAL A 83 -2.13 -11.20 6.59
N CYS A 84 -1.39 -10.84 7.65
CA CYS A 84 -1.84 -11.13 9.02
C CYS A 84 -3.15 -10.44 9.41
N SER A 85 -3.40 -9.25 8.88
CA SER A 85 -4.53 -8.38 9.20
C SER A 85 -4.81 -7.41 8.04
N PRO A 86 -5.99 -6.75 8.01
CA PRO A 86 -6.26 -5.70 7.04
C PRO A 86 -5.26 -4.54 7.15
N VAL A 87 -4.87 -3.96 6.01
CA VAL A 87 -3.95 -2.83 5.95
C VAL A 87 -4.73 -1.51 6.00
N THR A 88 -4.34 -0.59 6.88
CA THR A 88 -4.90 0.78 6.88
C THR A 88 -4.36 1.61 5.71
N PRO A 89 -5.12 2.61 5.22
CA PRO A 89 -4.60 3.53 4.21
C PRO A 89 -3.28 4.21 4.61
N ASN A 90 -3.11 4.60 5.88
CA ASN A 90 -1.87 5.18 6.38
C ASN A 90 -0.70 4.19 6.34
N ALA A 91 -0.91 2.95 6.78
CA ALA A 91 0.12 1.91 6.71
C ALA A 91 0.53 1.62 5.25
N PHE A 92 -0.44 1.53 4.35
CA PHE A 92 -0.17 1.32 2.92
C PHE A 92 0.63 2.47 2.32
N ILE A 93 0.23 3.72 2.52
CA ILE A 93 0.94 4.87 1.94
C ILE A 93 2.32 5.07 2.57
N SER A 94 2.46 4.83 3.89
CA SER A 94 3.77 4.81 4.54
C SER A 94 4.69 3.75 3.92
N PHE A 95 4.18 2.55 3.67
CA PHE A 95 4.92 1.49 2.97
C PHE A 95 5.33 1.90 1.56
N ILE A 96 4.43 2.48 0.78
CA ILE A 96 4.72 2.92 -0.59
C ILE A 96 5.78 4.02 -0.61
N LEU A 97 5.60 5.08 0.19
CA LEU A 97 6.54 6.20 0.21
C LEU A 97 7.92 5.76 0.69
N ARG A 98 7.99 5.01 1.78
CA ARG A 98 9.27 4.60 2.37
C ARG A 98 10.12 3.74 1.43
N ASN A 99 9.49 2.82 0.71
CA ASN A 99 10.20 1.79 -0.06
C ASN A 99 10.35 2.14 -1.55
N PHE A 100 9.41 2.90 -2.13
CA PHE A 100 9.42 3.18 -3.58
C PHE A 100 9.67 4.66 -3.89
N TYR A 101 9.27 5.59 -3.01
CA TYR A 101 9.49 7.02 -3.17
C TYR A 101 10.36 7.57 -2.04
N ASN A 102 11.50 6.94 -1.79
CA ASN A 102 12.31 7.22 -0.59
C ASN A 102 12.74 8.69 -0.49
N THR A 103 13.07 9.33 -1.62
CA THR A 103 13.36 10.75 -1.72
C THR A 103 12.17 11.61 -1.25
N ALA A 104 10.95 11.31 -1.71
CA ALA A 104 9.74 11.99 -1.22
C ALA A 104 9.47 11.71 0.26
N PHE A 105 9.66 10.46 0.70
CA PHE A 105 9.48 10.08 2.09
C PHE A 105 10.40 10.91 2.99
N THR A 106 11.70 10.97 2.68
CA THR A 106 12.68 11.75 3.45
C THR A 106 12.37 13.25 3.45
N LYS A 107 11.92 13.79 2.31
CA LYS A 107 11.59 15.22 2.16
C LYS A 107 10.31 15.65 2.88
N PHE A 108 9.31 14.77 2.96
CA PHE A 108 7.97 15.14 3.41
C PHE A 108 7.48 14.37 4.65
N THR A 109 8.27 13.46 5.24
CA THR A 109 7.85 12.63 6.39
C THR A 109 7.25 13.45 7.54
N ASP A 110 7.82 14.63 7.83
CA ASP A 110 7.33 15.50 8.92
C ASP A 110 5.96 16.12 8.63
N GLN A 111 5.50 16.06 7.38
CA GLN A 111 4.22 16.58 6.96
C GLN A 111 3.12 15.51 6.87
N PHE A 112 3.46 14.24 7.06
CA PHE A 112 2.53 13.12 7.06
C PHE A 112 2.36 12.55 8.46
N ASP A 113 1.11 12.40 8.88
CA ASP A 113 0.80 11.58 10.06
C ASP A 113 0.62 10.12 9.61
N PHE A 114 1.69 9.34 9.75
CA PHE A 114 1.67 7.90 9.49
C PHE A 114 1.20 7.07 10.68
N SER A 115 0.65 7.69 11.73
CA SER A 115 0.03 6.93 12.81
C SER A 115 -1.06 6.03 12.24
N SER A 116 -0.97 4.76 12.58
CA SER A 116 -1.80 3.71 12.02
C SER A 116 -2.32 2.88 13.19
N VAL A 117 -3.63 2.78 13.30
CA VAL A 117 -4.26 1.83 14.21
C VAL A 117 -4.30 0.48 13.50
N LEU A 118 -3.83 -0.57 14.16
CA LEU A 118 -3.92 -1.91 13.60
C LEU A 118 -5.35 -2.43 13.66
N PHE A 119 -5.74 -3.18 12.64
CA PHE A 119 -6.89 -4.06 12.69
C PHE A 119 -6.51 -5.37 13.38
N ASP A 120 -7.52 -6.09 13.87
CA ASP A 120 -7.33 -7.42 14.43
C ASP A 120 -6.75 -8.38 13.39
N GLU A 121 -5.99 -9.36 13.87
CA GLU A 121 -5.52 -10.45 13.03
C GLU A 121 -6.69 -11.24 12.44
N THR A 122 -6.58 -11.54 11.16
CA THR A 122 -7.58 -12.35 10.42
C THR A 122 -6.96 -13.63 9.84
N ILE A 123 -5.62 -13.70 9.80
CA ILE A 123 -4.85 -14.83 9.31
C ILE A 123 -5.07 -16.08 10.17
N THR A 124 -5.20 -17.25 9.53
CA THR A 124 -5.39 -18.52 10.22
C THR A 124 -4.07 -19.11 10.72
N THR A 125 -4.13 -20.09 11.63
CA THR A 125 -2.94 -20.85 12.04
C THR A 125 -2.30 -21.61 10.87
N ALA A 126 -3.09 -22.02 9.88
CA ALA A 126 -2.59 -22.70 8.70
C ALA A 126 -1.84 -21.72 7.77
N GLU A 127 -2.42 -20.54 7.52
CA GLU A 127 -1.80 -19.47 6.74
C GLU A 127 -0.51 -18.94 7.38
N LYS A 128 -0.43 -18.86 8.73
CA LYS A 128 0.81 -18.48 9.45
C LYS A 128 1.99 -19.43 9.18
N LYS A 129 1.74 -20.65 8.68
CA LYS A 129 2.80 -21.61 8.29
C LYS A 129 3.34 -21.36 6.87
N LEU A 130 2.69 -20.49 6.10
CA LEU A 130 3.15 -20.07 4.77
C LEU A 130 4.00 -18.79 4.87
N LEU A 131 4.71 -18.46 3.79
CA LEU A 131 5.26 -17.13 3.62
C LEU A 131 4.09 -16.14 3.54
N HIS A 132 4.03 -15.25 4.52
CA HIS A 132 2.96 -14.27 4.68
C HIS A 132 3.53 -12.90 5.01
N PHE A 133 2.71 -11.87 4.83
CA PHE A 133 3.06 -10.50 5.20
C PHE A 133 2.51 -10.18 6.59
N ALA A 134 3.36 -9.70 7.48
CA ALA A 134 2.99 -9.34 8.85
C ALA A 134 3.03 -7.82 9.07
N ILE A 135 2.16 -7.32 9.93
CA ILE A 135 1.94 -5.90 10.22
C ILE A 135 1.81 -5.76 11.74
N TYR A 136 2.81 -5.15 12.37
CA TYR A 136 2.93 -4.98 13.82
C TYR A 136 3.28 -3.53 14.18
#